data_AF-A0A920AXK8-F1
#
_entry.id   AF-A0A920AXK8-F1
#
_cell.length_a   1.000
_cell.length_b   1.000
_cell.length_c   1.000
_cell.angle_alpha   90.00
_cell.angle_beta   90.00
_cell.angle_gamma   90.00
#
_symmetry.space_group_name_H-M   'P 1'
#
loop_
_entity.id
_entity.type
_entity.pdbx_description
1 polymer ?
#
loop_
_entity_poly.entity_id
_entity_poly.type
_entity_poly.pdbx_seq_one_letter_code
_entity_poly.pdbx_strand_id
1 'polypeptide(L)'
;MGPIDLTDHSDALLEWKVRGIDPAWCQENYSVYVGSSNDYNDLINGSVSYNETIANGGDACGNTFAERSLDISAATGGLVYIGFRHHDVTDMFVLNVDDVSVTSSTMSNEDFTLQNIDYSFDQETNLLRVTSEEMLSNIQIYNMLGQEVLNQDLNDTSALLNLSSLSSSIYIVNVEGNNSKTKTFKLAIK
;
A
#
# COMPACT_ATOMS: atom_id res chain seq x y z
N MET A 1 20.49 3.27 -3.12
CA MET A 1 19.38 3.65 -2.22
C MET A 1 18.54 2.42 -1.92
N GLY A 2 17.99 2.30 -0.72
CA GLY A 2 17.17 1.17 -0.28
C GLY A 2 17.65 0.51 1.04
N PRO A 3 16.96 -0.54 1.52
CA PRO A 3 15.84 -1.19 0.83
C PRO A 3 14.60 -0.30 0.77
N ILE A 4 13.90 -0.36 -0.36
CA ILE A 4 12.55 0.17 -0.57
C ILE A 4 11.62 -1.04 -0.50
N ASP A 5 10.63 -1.02 0.39
CA ASP A 5 9.71 -2.13 0.57
C ASP A 5 8.53 -2.02 -0.41
N LEU A 6 8.51 -2.89 -1.41
CA LEU A 6 7.44 -3.00 -2.40
C LEU A 6 6.71 -4.35 -2.30
N THR A 7 6.74 -5.00 -1.13
CA THR A 7 6.18 -6.34 -0.94
C THR A 7 4.68 -6.41 -1.23
N ASP A 8 3.92 -5.42 -0.77
CA ASP A 8 2.45 -5.37 -0.91
C ASP A 8 1.98 -4.39 -2.00
N HIS A 9 2.85 -4.09 -2.96
CA HIS A 9 2.56 -3.18 -4.07
C HIS A 9 2.47 -3.96 -5.38
N SER A 10 1.54 -3.55 -6.25
CA SER A 10 1.38 -4.14 -7.59
C SER A 10 1.96 -3.28 -8.71
N ASP A 11 2.24 -2.02 -8.39
CA ASP A 11 2.85 -1.03 -9.26
C ASP A 11 3.86 -0.18 -8.50
N ALA A 12 4.81 0.40 -9.23
CA ALA A 12 5.74 1.37 -8.68
C ALA A 12 6.36 2.22 -9.79
N LEU A 13 6.45 3.53 -9.55
CA LEU A 13 7.06 4.51 -10.44
C LEU A 13 8.24 5.17 -9.71
N LEU A 14 9.43 5.06 -10.29
CA LEU A 14 10.61 5.80 -9.86
C LEU A 14 10.64 7.15 -10.57
N GLU A 15 10.80 8.23 -9.83
CA GLU A 15 10.89 9.60 -10.34
C GLU A 15 12.13 10.29 -9.77
N TRP A 16 12.79 11.10 -10.59
CA TRP A 16 13.95 11.89 -10.15
C TRP A 16 14.18 13.10 -11.04
N LYS A 17 14.89 14.09 -10.50
CA LYS A 17 15.41 15.24 -11.22
C LYS A 17 16.87 15.03 -11.60
N VAL A 18 17.25 15.46 -12.80
CA VAL A 18 18.63 15.38 -13.29
C VAL A 18 19.07 16.64 -14.01
N ARG A 19 20.36 16.99 -13.90
CA ARG A 19 21.02 17.98 -14.77
C ARG A 19 22.52 17.79 -14.88
N GLY A 20 23.09 18.17 -16.02
CA GLY A 20 24.51 18.48 -16.17
C GLY A 20 24.69 19.98 -15.98
N ILE A 21 25.36 20.40 -14.91
CA ILE A 21 25.22 21.78 -14.39
C ILE A 21 25.82 22.87 -15.29
N ASP A 22 26.86 22.56 -16.06
CA ASP A 22 27.53 23.55 -16.94
C ASP A 22 26.93 23.49 -18.35
N PRO A 23 26.28 24.55 -18.87
CA PRO A 23 25.66 24.55 -20.19
C PRO A 23 26.61 24.25 -21.36
N ALA A 24 27.92 24.45 -21.20
CA ALA A 24 28.93 24.12 -22.22
C ALA A 24 29.46 22.69 -22.08
N TRP A 25 29.28 22.06 -20.90
CA TRP A 25 29.86 20.77 -20.52
C TRP A 25 28.86 19.89 -19.77
N CYS A 26 27.63 19.82 -20.27
CA CYS A 26 26.51 19.16 -19.61
C CYS A 26 26.24 17.72 -20.07
N GLN A 27 27.03 17.18 -21.02
CA GLN A 27 26.74 15.91 -21.69
C GLN A 27 27.13 14.70 -20.83
N GLU A 28 26.67 14.68 -19.59
CA GLU A 28 26.91 13.63 -18.61
C GLU A 28 26.16 12.35 -19.01
N ASN A 29 26.80 11.19 -18.85
CA ASN A 29 26.20 9.88 -19.10
C ASN A 29 26.00 9.09 -17.80
N TYR A 30 24.77 8.64 -17.56
CA TYR A 30 24.46 7.86 -16.37
C TYR A 30 23.44 6.76 -16.64
N SER A 31 23.44 5.78 -15.74
CA SER A 31 22.47 4.68 -15.74
C SER A 31 21.81 4.52 -14.38
N VAL A 32 20.58 4.02 -14.40
CA VAL A 32 19.83 3.58 -13.22
C VAL A 32 19.71 2.05 -13.25
N TYR A 33 19.95 1.44 -12.10
CA TYR A 33 19.82 0.01 -11.86
C TYR A 33 18.77 -0.23 -10.78
N VAL A 34 17.85 -1.15 -11.03
CA VAL A 34 16.83 -1.59 -10.08
C VAL A 34 17.04 -3.08 -9.84
N GLY A 35 17.27 -3.47 -8.58
CA GLY A 35 17.56 -4.86 -8.24
C GLY A 35 17.18 -5.20 -6.79
N SER A 36 17.42 -6.46 -6.40
CA SER A 36 17.05 -6.99 -5.08
C SER A 36 18.23 -7.08 -4.10
N SER A 37 19.42 -6.60 -4.49
CA SER A 37 20.65 -6.64 -3.68
C SER A 37 21.16 -5.23 -3.40
N ASN A 38 21.71 -5.02 -2.21
CA ASN A 38 22.41 -3.79 -1.85
C ASN A 38 23.89 -3.81 -2.26
N ASP A 39 24.39 -4.92 -2.80
CA ASP A 39 25.76 -5.01 -3.28
C ASP A 39 25.92 -4.27 -4.61
N TYR A 40 26.93 -3.41 -4.67
CA TYR A 40 27.24 -2.64 -5.86
C TYR A 40 27.50 -3.52 -7.08
N ASN A 41 28.27 -4.60 -6.93
CA ASN A 41 28.63 -5.48 -8.04
C ASN A 41 27.42 -6.24 -8.56
N ASP A 42 26.49 -6.65 -7.68
CA ASP A 42 25.24 -7.29 -8.10
C ASP A 42 24.40 -6.35 -8.95
N LEU A 43 24.28 -5.08 -8.55
CA LEU A 43 23.53 -4.07 -9.31
C LEU A 43 24.18 -3.80 -10.68
N ILE A 44 25.50 -3.58 -10.74
CA ILE A 44 26.16 -3.22 -12.01
C ILE A 44 26.37 -4.40 -12.96
N ASN A 45 26.38 -5.64 -12.46
CA ASN A 45 26.39 -6.84 -13.29
C ASN A 45 24.98 -7.26 -13.75
N GLY A 46 23.94 -6.64 -13.17
CA GLY A 46 22.55 -6.79 -13.59
C GLY A 46 22.24 -6.07 -14.91
N SER A 47 20.98 -6.13 -15.32
CA SER A 47 20.51 -5.39 -16.50
C SER A 47 20.33 -3.92 -16.16
N VAL A 48 20.77 -3.04 -17.06
CA VAL A 48 20.53 -1.60 -16.96
C VAL A 48 19.03 -1.34 -17.09
N SER A 49 18.44 -0.67 -16.11
CA SER A 49 17.00 -0.36 -16.09
C SER A 49 16.68 0.93 -16.86
N TYR A 50 17.60 1.90 -16.82
CA TYR A 50 17.53 3.14 -17.58
C TYR A 50 18.94 3.66 -17.89
N ASN A 51 19.14 4.29 -19.04
CA ASN A 51 20.37 4.99 -19.39
C ASN A 51 20.05 6.24 -20.22
N GLU A 52 20.75 7.33 -19.96
CA GLU A 52 20.80 8.46 -20.86
C GLU A 52 22.17 9.15 -20.84
N THR A 53 22.50 9.80 -21.96
CA THR A 53 23.48 10.87 -22.02
C THR A 53 22.73 12.18 -22.23
N ILE A 54 22.96 13.17 -21.36
CA ILE A 54 22.31 14.48 -21.45
C ILE A 54 22.67 15.13 -22.79
N ALA A 55 21.67 15.59 -23.52
CA ALA A 55 21.87 16.25 -24.81
C ALA A 55 22.41 17.69 -24.62
N ASN A 56 23.37 18.09 -25.45
CA ASN A 56 23.82 19.47 -25.50
C ASN A 56 22.65 20.41 -25.86
N GLY A 57 22.43 21.44 -25.04
CA GLY A 57 21.28 22.34 -25.17
C GLY A 57 19.92 21.71 -24.84
N GLY A 58 19.92 20.52 -24.24
CA GLY A 58 18.70 19.81 -23.82
C GLY A 58 18.08 20.37 -22.54
N ASP A 59 16.97 19.76 -22.12
CA ASP A 59 16.18 20.14 -20.94
C ASP A 59 16.96 20.02 -19.61
N ALA A 60 17.87 19.06 -19.53
CA ALA A 60 18.75 18.79 -18.39
C ALA A 60 20.13 19.47 -18.50
N CYS A 61 20.36 20.32 -19.52
CA CYS A 61 21.66 20.95 -19.78
C CYS A 61 21.73 22.35 -19.18
N GLY A 62 22.54 22.53 -18.14
CA GLY A 62 22.80 23.81 -17.49
C GLY A 62 22.06 23.98 -16.18
N ASN A 63 21.41 25.14 -16.01
CA ASN A 63 20.87 25.56 -14.71
C ASN A 63 19.52 24.94 -14.35
N THR A 64 18.85 24.27 -15.28
CA THR A 64 17.51 23.68 -15.07
C THR A 64 17.62 22.19 -14.80
N PHE A 65 16.88 21.70 -13.80
CA PHE A 65 16.66 20.28 -13.60
C PHE A 65 15.56 19.80 -14.54
N ALA A 66 15.80 18.68 -15.21
CA ALA A 66 14.77 17.97 -15.96
C ALA A 66 14.24 16.79 -15.14
N GLU A 67 12.95 16.53 -15.30
CA GLU A 67 12.28 15.40 -14.67
C GLU A 67 12.50 14.14 -15.50
N ARG A 68 12.64 13.01 -14.81
CA ARG A 68 12.71 11.67 -15.39
C ARG A 68 11.85 10.73 -14.57
N SER A 69 11.28 9.74 -15.25
CA SER A 69 10.52 8.68 -14.62
C SER A 69 10.80 7.33 -15.26
N LEU A 70 10.66 6.28 -14.46
CA LEU A 70 10.85 4.90 -14.86
C LEU A 70 9.80 4.04 -14.17
N ASP A 71 9.00 3.32 -14.96
CA ASP A 71 8.13 2.27 -14.43
C ASP A 71 9.00 1.11 -13.91
N ILE A 72 8.91 0.86 -12.61
CA ILE A 72 9.63 -0.22 -11.92
C ILE A 72 8.65 -1.26 -11.35
N SER A 73 7.42 -1.31 -11.86
CA SER A 73 6.38 -2.23 -11.40
C SER A 73 6.79 -3.70 -11.48
N ALA A 74 7.66 -4.05 -12.45
CA ALA A 74 8.22 -5.40 -12.58
C ALA A 74 9.16 -5.81 -11.44
N ALA A 75 9.63 -4.87 -10.61
CA ALA A 75 10.48 -5.11 -9.45
C ALA A 75 9.69 -5.19 -8.13
N THR A 76 8.36 -5.04 -8.17
CA THR A 76 7.50 -5.16 -6.98
C THR A 76 7.44 -6.59 -6.44
N GLY A 77 6.85 -6.79 -5.26
CA GLY A 77 6.74 -8.09 -4.60
C GLY A 77 7.92 -8.42 -3.66
N GLY A 78 8.77 -7.45 -3.35
CA GLY A 78 9.84 -7.61 -2.37
C GLY A 78 10.62 -6.34 -2.09
N LEU A 79 11.80 -6.51 -1.48
CA LEU A 79 12.72 -5.41 -1.19
C LEU A 79 13.53 -5.03 -2.43
N VAL A 80 13.49 -3.75 -2.77
CA VAL A 80 14.16 -3.19 -3.96
C VAL A 80 15.25 -2.21 -3.57
N TYR A 81 16.33 -2.22 -4.35
CA TYR A 81 17.46 -1.31 -4.27
C TYR A 81 17.64 -0.60 -5.62
N ILE A 82 17.90 0.70 -5.54
CA ILE A 82 18.07 1.56 -6.71
C ILE A 82 19.46 2.18 -6.70
N GLY A 83 20.21 2.01 -7.78
CA GLY A 83 21.55 2.56 -7.97
C GLY A 83 21.60 3.55 -9.13
N PHE A 84 22.13 4.75 -8.90
CA PHE A 84 22.49 5.70 -9.95
C PHE A 84 24.00 5.61 -10.17
N ARG A 85 24.42 5.42 -11.43
CA ARG A 85 25.84 5.31 -11.80
C ARG A 85 26.17 6.30 -12.88
N HIS A 86 27.15 7.17 -12.63
CA HIS A 86 27.78 8.01 -13.63
C HIS A 86 28.96 7.24 -14.26
N HIS A 87 28.99 7.06 -15.59
CA HIS A 87 30.01 6.24 -16.25
C HIS A 87 30.15 6.54 -17.75
N ASP A 88 31.20 6.02 -18.38
CA ASP A 88 31.45 6.10 -19.83
C ASP A 88 31.37 7.52 -20.42
N VAL A 89 31.76 8.50 -19.61
CA VAL A 89 31.88 9.91 -19.98
C VAL A 89 33.15 10.48 -19.38
N THR A 90 33.79 11.37 -20.13
CA THR A 90 35.00 12.10 -19.74
C THR A 90 34.90 13.52 -20.29
N ASP A 91 35.63 14.45 -19.68
CA ASP A 91 35.73 15.85 -20.15
C ASP A 91 34.40 16.63 -20.12
N MET A 92 33.47 16.20 -19.25
CA MET A 92 32.30 16.98 -18.85
C MET A 92 32.51 17.52 -17.43
N PHE A 93 31.51 18.19 -16.86
CA PHE A 93 31.66 18.88 -15.59
C PHE A 93 31.09 18.09 -14.40
N VAL A 94 29.80 18.23 -14.11
CA VAL A 94 29.15 17.61 -12.94
C VAL A 94 27.71 17.22 -13.28
N LEU A 95 27.39 15.94 -13.02
CA LEU A 95 26.03 15.43 -12.91
C LEU A 95 25.41 15.77 -11.55
N ASN A 96 24.20 16.30 -11.53
CA ASN A 96 23.36 16.42 -10.35
C ASN A 96 22.12 15.54 -10.50
N VAL A 97 21.75 14.87 -9.41
CA VAL A 97 20.51 14.12 -9.25
C VAL A 97 19.84 14.60 -7.97
N ASP A 98 18.54 14.86 -8.01
CA ASP A 98 17.78 15.34 -6.85
C ASP A 98 16.33 14.81 -6.88
N ASP A 99 15.56 15.04 -5.81
CA ASP A 99 14.14 14.70 -5.68
C ASP A 99 13.81 13.25 -6.09
N VAL A 100 14.69 12.30 -5.74
CA VAL A 100 14.48 10.89 -6.02
C VAL A 100 13.34 10.36 -5.16
N SER A 101 12.30 9.84 -5.80
CA SER A 101 11.14 9.27 -5.12
C SER A 101 10.66 7.98 -5.80
N VAL A 102 10.03 7.11 -5.02
CA VAL A 102 9.29 5.95 -5.54
C VAL A 102 7.86 6.09 -5.06
N THR A 103 6.93 6.12 -6.00
CA THR A 103 5.50 6.24 -5.74
C THR A 103 4.77 5.00 -6.26
N SER A 104 3.64 4.68 -5.64
CA SER A 104 2.73 3.64 -6.11
C SER A 104 1.36 4.28 -6.28
N SER A 105 0.66 3.98 -7.37
CA SER A 105 -0.74 4.40 -7.53
C SER A 105 -1.69 3.49 -6.76
N THR A 106 -1.29 2.23 -6.51
CA THR A 106 -1.97 1.37 -5.53
C THR A 106 -1.49 1.73 -4.12
N MET A 107 -2.27 2.55 -3.43
CA MET A 107 -2.18 2.66 -1.98
C MET A 107 -2.76 1.39 -1.37
N SER A 108 -1.92 0.45 -0.95
CA SER A 108 -2.38 -0.69 -0.15
C SER A 108 -2.87 -0.19 1.21
N ASN A 109 -4.18 -0.28 1.40
CA ASN A 109 -4.87 -0.40 2.68
C ASN A 109 -6.28 -0.90 2.34
N GLU A 110 -6.44 -2.19 2.07
CA GLU A 110 -7.75 -2.77 2.30
C GLU A 110 -8.00 -2.75 3.81
N ASP A 111 -8.65 -1.69 4.30
CA ASP A 111 -9.21 -1.70 5.65
C ASP A 111 -10.28 -2.80 5.65
N PHE A 112 -9.94 -3.96 6.22
CA PHE A 112 -10.81 -5.13 6.37
C PHE A 112 -11.93 -4.89 7.40
N THR A 113 -11.99 -3.68 7.97
CA THR A 113 -13.03 -3.27 8.90
C THR A 113 -14.28 -2.83 8.14
N LEU A 114 -15.42 -3.42 8.49
CA LEU A 114 -16.72 -2.90 8.09
C LEU A 114 -16.99 -1.59 8.85
N GLN A 115 -17.17 -0.50 8.12
CA GLN A 115 -17.38 0.86 8.67
C GLN A 115 -18.89 1.19 8.72
N ASN A 116 -19.25 2.29 9.39
CA ASN A 116 -20.63 2.83 9.45
C ASN A 116 -21.68 1.81 9.91
N ILE A 117 -21.33 1.06 10.96
CA ILE A 117 -22.21 0.12 11.63
C ILE A 117 -22.63 0.65 13.00
N ASP A 118 -23.93 0.70 13.23
CA ASP A 118 -24.54 1.06 14.50
C ASP A 118 -25.16 -0.19 15.13
N TYR A 119 -25.04 -0.33 16.44
CA TYR A 119 -25.66 -1.42 17.18
C TYR A 119 -26.20 -0.96 18.54
N SER A 120 -27.30 -1.58 18.97
CA SER A 120 -27.91 -1.34 20.27
C SER A 120 -28.52 -2.62 20.82
N PHE A 121 -28.41 -2.83 22.13
CA PHE A 121 -28.97 -3.99 22.79
C PHE A 121 -29.86 -3.56 23.95
N ASP A 122 -31.07 -4.09 23.97
CA ASP A 122 -32.05 -3.88 25.03
C ASP A 122 -32.01 -5.05 26.01
N GLN A 123 -31.67 -4.76 27.27
CA GLN A 123 -31.54 -5.77 28.34
C GLN A 123 -32.91 -6.30 28.83
N GLU A 124 -34.00 -5.57 28.63
CA GLU A 124 -35.33 -6.02 29.04
C GLU A 124 -35.93 -6.99 28.03
N THR A 125 -35.74 -6.71 26.74
CA THR A 125 -36.28 -7.52 25.65
C THR A 125 -35.29 -8.55 25.09
N ASN A 126 -34.02 -8.48 25.46
CA ASN A 126 -32.92 -9.26 24.89
C ASN A 126 -32.82 -9.17 23.36
N LEU A 127 -33.16 -8.00 22.81
CA LEU A 127 -33.08 -7.73 21.37
C LEU A 127 -31.82 -6.94 21.04
N LEU A 128 -30.97 -7.52 20.18
CA LEU A 128 -29.83 -6.83 19.57
C LEU A 128 -30.25 -6.33 18.19
N ARG A 129 -30.15 -5.01 18.01
CA ARG A 129 -30.31 -4.35 16.71
C ARG A 129 -28.94 -4.00 16.16
N VAL A 130 -28.72 -4.34 14.90
CA VAL A 130 -27.53 -3.95 14.12
C VAL A 130 -28.01 -3.31 12.83
N THR A 131 -27.43 -2.18 12.45
CA THR A 131 -27.71 -1.45 11.21
C THR A 131 -26.41 -1.01 10.56
N SER A 132 -26.37 -1.02 9.24
CA SER A 132 -25.20 -0.73 8.42
C SER A 132 -25.61 0.07 7.18
N GLU A 133 -24.69 0.84 6.60
CA GLU A 133 -24.88 1.45 5.28
C GLU A 133 -24.76 0.40 4.15
N GLU A 134 -23.94 -0.63 4.37
CA GLU A 134 -23.69 -1.73 3.44
C GLU A 134 -24.55 -2.96 3.76
N MET A 135 -24.86 -3.78 2.74
CA MET A 135 -25.56 -5.05 2.94
C MET A 135 -24.74 -6.01 3.80
N LEU A 136 -25.39 -6.57 4.83
CA LEU A 136 -24.81 -7.58 5.71
C LEU A 136 -25.03 -8.97 5.12
N SER A 137 -23.98 -9.79 5.19
CA SER A 137 -23.99 -11.19 4.74
C SER A 137 -24.22 -12.15 5.90
N ASN A 138 -23.67 -11.86 7.09
CA ASN A 138 -23.73 -12.77 8.23
C ASN A 138 -23.54 -12.04 9.58
N ILE A 139 -24.16 -12.56 10.63
CA ILE A 139 -23.80 -12.25 12.02
C ILE A 139 -23.54 -13.54 12.80
N GLN A 140 -22.37 -13.60 13.42
CA GLN A 140 -21.97 -14.65 14.36
C GLN A 140 -21.81 -14.09 15.77
N ILE A 141 -22.18 -14.90 16.76
CA ILE A 141 -21.96 -14.60 18.18
C ILE A 141 -21.18 -15.74 18.80
N TYR A 142 -20.12 -15.38 19.52
CA TYR A 142 -19.25 -16.30 20.23
C TYR A 142 -19.27 -16.04 21.73
N ASN A 143 -19.17 -17.09 22.53
CA ASN A 143 -18.86 -16.94 23.95
C ASN A 143 -17.36 -16.64 24.17
N MET A 144 -16.96 -16.37 25.41
CA MET A 144 -15.56 -16.05 25.75
C MET A 144 -14.57 -17.21 25.54
N LEU A 145 -15.05 -18.44 25.34
CA LEU A 145 -14.21 -19.59 24.97
C LEU A 145 -14.02 -19.70 23.45
N GLY A 146 -14.62 -18.81 22.66
CA GLY A 146 -14.59 -18.84 21.19
C GLY A 146 -15.58 -19.84 20.58
N GLN A 147 -16.51 -20.39 21.35
CA GLN A 147 -17.55 -21.27 20.81
C GLN A 147 -18.65 -20.42 20.17
N GLU A 148 -19.04 -20.78 18.94
CA GLU A 148 -20.18 -20.18 18.24
C GLU A 148 -21.48 -20.57 18.95
N VAL A 149 -22.25 -19.56 19.36
CA VAL A 149 -23.55 -19.75 20.03
C VAL A 149 -24.72 -19.28 19.17
N LEU A 150 -24.46 -18.46 18.14
CA LEU A 150 -25.44 -18.04 17.15
C LEU A 150 -24.72 -17.75 15.83
N ASN A 151 -25.36 -18.12 14.73
CA ASN A 151 -24.92 -17.82 13.37
C ASN A 151 -26.16 -17.58 12.52
N GLN A 152 -26.23 -16.42 11.88
CA GLN A 152 -27.36 -16.02 11.07
C GLN A 152 -26.89 -15.35 9.77
N ASP A 153 -27.25 -15.97 8.66
CA ASP A 153 -27.11 -15.37 7.33
C ASP A 153 -28.08 -14.20 7.15
N LEU A 154 -27.61 -13.17 6.46
CA LEU A 154 -28.32 -11.94 6.19
C LEU A 154 -28.25 -11.59 4.70
N ASN A 155 -29.18 -10.75 4.29
CA ASN A 155 -29.17 -10.12 2.97
C ASN A 155 -29.93 -8.78 3.06
N ASP A 156 -29.61 -8.02 4.09
CA ASP A 156 -30.28 -6.76 4.43
C ASP A 156 -29.25 -5.82 5.10
N THR A 157 -29.53 -4.53 5.15
CA THR A 157 -28.71 -3.53 5.84
C THR A 157 -29.00 -3.45 7.33
N SER A 158 -29.95 -4.26 7.82
CA SER A 158 -30.29 -4.33 9.23
C SER A 158 -30.58 -5.74 9.71
N ALA A 159 -30.32 -6.00 10.98
CA ALA A 159 -30.65 -7.23 11.66
C ALA A 159 -31.26 -6.94 13.04
N LEU A 160 -32.24 -7.76 13.42
CA LEU A 160 -32.81 -7.77 14.76
C LEU A 160 -32.75 -9.20 15.30
N LEU A 161 -31.85 -9.43 16.26
CA LEU A 161 -31.56 -10.74 16.83
C LEU A 161 -32.20 -10.87 18.21
N ASN A 162 -32.93 -11.96 18.44
CA ASN A 162 -33.43 -12.29 19.78
C ASN A 162 -32.43 -13.20 20.49
N LEU A 163 -31.84 -12.68 21.57
CA LEU A 163 -30.80 -13.33 22.35
C LEU A 163 -31.31 -13.91 23.68
N SER A 164 -32.63 -14.04 23.85
CA SER A 164 -33.24 -14.52 25.10
C SER A 164 -32.82 -15.94 25.51
N SER A 165 -32.28 -16.74 24.57
CA SER A 165 -31.75 -18.08 24.83
C SER A 165 -30.32 -18.07 25.39
N LEU A 166 -29.63 -16.95 25.35
CA LEU A 166 -28.24 -16.81 25.81
C LEU A 166 -28.21 -16.48 27.30
N SER A 167 -27.29 -17.09 28.04
CA SER A 167 -27.07 -16.80 29.46
C SER A 167 -26.43 -15.43 29.68
N SER A 168 -26.65 -14.83 30.86
CA SER A 168 -25.97 -13.61 31.29
C SER A 168 -24.44 -13.79 31.28
N SER A 169 -23.77 -13.14 30.34
CA SER A 169 -22.32 -13.21 30.14
C SER A 169 -21.84 -12.14 29.15
N ILE A 170 -20.54 -12.17 28.82
CA ILE A 170 -19.96 -11.37 27.73
C ILE A 170 -19.82 -12.25 26.49
N TYR A 171 -20.18 -11.70 25.35
CA TYR A 171 -20.10 -12.31 24.03
C TYR A 171 -19.30 -11.43 23.08
N ILE A 172 -18.76 -12.06 22.04
CA ILE A 172 -18.13 -11.40 20.90
C ILE A 172 -19.11 -11.52 19.73
N VAL A 173 -19.56 -10.38 19.21
CA VAL A 173 -20.40 -10.32 18.02
C VAL A 173 -19.52 -9.97 16.84
N ASN A 174 -19.54 -10.81 15.81
CA ASN A 174 -18.89 -10.58 14.53
C ASN A 174 -19.97 -10.32 13.48
N VAL A 175 -19.85 -9.20 12.78
CA VAL A 175 -20.78 -8.79 11.71
C VAL A 175 -19.99 -8.74 10.41
N GLU A 176 -20.47 -9.44 9.39
CA GLU A 176 -19.85 -9.50 8.06
C GLU A 176 -20.72 -8.78 7.03
N GLY A 177 -20.07 -7.96 6.19
CA GLY A 177 -20.68 -7.35 5.01
C GLY A 177 -20.52 -8.22 3.77
N ASN A 178 -21.33 -7.99 2.73
CA ASN A 178 -21.20 -8.67 1.43
C ASN A 178 -19.84 -8.44 0.73
N ASN A 179 -19.08 -7.46 1.17
CA ASN A 179 -17.71 -7.17 0.72
C ASN A 179 -16.63 -7.94 1.51
N SER A 180 -17.01 -8.93 2.31
CA SER A 180 -16.13 -9.73 3.19
C SER A 180 -15.38 -8.92 4.25
N LYS A 181 -15.74 -7.65 4.47
CA LYS A 181 -15.25 -6.85 5.59
C LYS A 181 -16.04 -7.20 6.84
N THR A 182 -15.38 -7.11 7.99
CA THR A 182 -15.98 -7.51 9.28
C THR A 182 -15.92 -6.39 10.31
N LYS A 183 -16.90 -6.35 11.20
CA LYS A 183 -16.85 -5.58 12.45
C LYS A 183 -17.04 -6.52 13.63
N THR A 184 -16.15 -6.43 14.61
CA THR A 184 -16.30 -7.14 15.87
C THR A 184 -16.56 -6.17 17.02
N PHE A 185 -17.50 -6.51 17.90
CA PHE A 185 -17.73 -5.80 19.15
C PHE A 185 -18.08 -6.75 20.32
N LYS A 186 -17.90 -6.27 21.55
CA LYS A 186 -18.27 -7.01 22.76
C LYS A 186 -19.69 -6.65 23.18
N LEU A 187 -20.48 -7.65 23.53
CA LEU A 187 -21.83 -7.49 24.05
C LEU A 187 -21.91 -8.10 25.46
N ALA A 188 -22.46 -7.36 26.41
CA ALA A 188 -22.74 -7.88 27.76
C ALA A 188 -24.25 -8.08 27.92
N ILE A 189 -24.65 -9.31 28.24
CA ILE A 189 -26.03 -9.68 28.58
C ILE A 189 -26.09 -9.86 30.10
N LYS A 190 -27.04 -9.22 30.78
CA LYS A 190 -27.15 -9.21 32.24
C LYS A 190 -28.41 -9.91 32.72
#